data_AF-A0A2D8M712-F1
#
_entry.id   AF-A0A2D8M712-F1
#
_cell.length_a   1.000
_cell.length_b   1.000
_cell.length_c   1.000
_cell.angle_alpha   90.00
_cell.angle_beta   90.00
_cell.angle_gamma   90.00
#
_symmetry.space_group_name_H-M   'P 1'
#
loop_
_entity.id
_entity.type
_entity.pdbx_description
1 polymer ?
#
loop_
_entity_poly.entity_id
_entity_poly.type
_entity_poly.pdbx_seq_one_letter_code
_entity_poly.pdbx_strand_id
1 'polypeptide(L)'
;MKVVKFSDYQENNDLSVLDGARWLLITHQELPAAATILFHSELLDILVAVDFRGAKISDGLWQRAVHLILADSSFENSDEEQIRKRTGITKVVLDGQGDLQDYCW
;
A
#
# COMPACT_ATOMS: atom_id res chain seq x y z
N MET A 1 -12.85 11.75 3.03
CA MET A 1 -11.51 11.29 3.46
C MET A 1 -10.52 11.68 2.37
N LYS A 2 -9.39 12.34 2.69
CA LYS A 2 -8.37 12.70 1.69
C LYS A 2 -7.49 11.48 1.41
N VAL A 3 -7.28 11.20 0.14
CA VAL A 3 -6.45 10.11 -0.38
C VAL A 3 -5.38 10.74 -1.27
N VAL A 4 -4.14 10.29 -1.12
CA VAL A 4 -2.98 10.77 -1.88
C VAL A 4 -2.40 9.60 -2.65
N LYS A 5 -2.09 9.79 -3.93
CA LYS A 5 -1.33 8.80 -4.70
C LYS A 5 0.15 9.12 -4.62
N PHE A 6 1.01 8.10 -4.62
CA PHE A 6 2.44 8.32 -4.64
C PHE A 6 2.91 9.13 -5.86
N SER A 7 2.26 8.96 -7.00
CA SER A 7 2.48 9.78 -8.19
C SER A 7 2.35 11.29 -7.90
N ASP A 8 1.38 11.70 -7.08
CA ASP A 8 1.14 13.12 -6.75
C ASP A 8 2.31 13.68 -5.91
N TYR A 9 2.90 12.84 -5.05
CA TYR A 9 4.13 13.18 -4.33
C TYR A 9 5.34 13.27 -5.28
N GLN A 10 5.47 12.34 -6.23
CA GLN A 10 6.62 12.32 -7.15
C GLN A 10 6.72 13.56 -8.04
N GLU A 11 5.59 14.17 -8.40
CA GLU A 11 5.57 15.38 -9.22
C GLU A 11 6.25 16.58 -8.54
N ASN A 12 6.09 16.72 -7.21
CA ASN A 12 6.53 17.91 -6.47
C ASN A 12 7.58 17.64 -5.40
N ASN A 13 7.80 16.37 -5.02
CA ASN A 13 8.67 15.91 -3.93
C ASN A 13 8.48 16.67 -2.61
N ASP A 14 7.25 17.13 -2.36
CA ASP A 14 6.88 17.87 -1.16
C ASP A 14 5.96 17.02 -0.28
N LEU A 15 6.34 16.87 0.98
CA LEU A 15 5.60 16.11 1.98
C LEU A 15 4.28 16.79 2.37
N SER A 16 4.10 18.08 2.09
CA SER A 16 2.84 18.80 2.32
C SER A 16 1.64 18.17 1.59
N VAL A 17 1.90 17.37 0.54
CA VAL A 17 0.87 16.56 -0.14
C VAL A 17 0.13 15.62 0.84
N LEU A 18 0.83 15.16 1.89
CA LEU A 18 0.29 14.29 2.94
C LEU A 18 -0.58 15.03 3.97
N ASP A 19 -0.61 16.37 3.97
CA ASP A 19 -1.32 17.13 5.00
C ASP A 19 -2.83 16.82 4.99
N GLY A 20 -3.32 16.31 6.12
CA GLY A 20 -4.70 15.87 6.28
C GLY A 20 -5.10 14.63 5.46
N ALA A 21 -4.14 13.94 4.85
CA ALA A 21 -4.36 12.67 4.18
C ALA A 21 -4.69 11.59 5.22
N ARG A 22 -5.57 10.66 4.85
CA ARG A 22 -5.78 9.43 5.63
C ARG A 22 -5.12 8.23 4.98
N TRP A 23 -5.02 8.24 3.65
CA TRP A 23 -4.47 7.15 2.87
C TRP A 23 -3.41 7.64 1.89
N LEU A 24 -2.32 6.90 1.82
CA LEU A 24 -1.33 6.92 0.75
C LEU A 24 -1.50 5.66 -0.10
N LEU A 25 -1.73 5.84 -1.41
CA LEU A 25 -1.86 4.76 -2.38
C LEU A 25 -0.58 4.63 -3.21
N ILE A 26 -0.07 3.41 -3.32
CA ILE A 26 1.19 3.09 -4.00
C ILE A 26 0.98 1.85 -4.88
N THR A 27 1.63 1.79 -6.04
CA THR A 27 1.74 0.56 -6.84
C THR A 27 3.01 -0.21 -6.45
N HIS A 28 3.03 -1.53 -6.63
CA HIS A 28 4.19 -2.32 -6.21
C HIS A 28 5.50 -1.92 -6.94
N GLN A 29 5.42 -1.37 -8.16
CA GLN A 29 6.57 -0.86 -8.91
C GLN A 29 7.17 0.40 -8.26
N GLU A 30 6.37 1.15 -7.51
CA GLU A 30 6.78 2.40 -6.85
C GLU A 30 7.41 2.16 -5.47
N LEU A 31 7.20 1.00 -4.86
CA LEU A 31 7.74 0.65 -3.53
C LEU A 31 9.25 0.94 -3.36
N PRO A 32 10.13 0.63 -4.34
CA PRO A 32 11.55 0.93 -4.22
C PRO A 32 11.85 2.43 -4.08
N ALA A 33 11.02 3.30 -4.66
CA ALA A 33 11.16 4.75 -4.59
C ALA A 33 10.39 5.37 -3.42
N ALA A 34 9.44 4.66 -2.83
CA ALA A 34 8.54 5.17 -1.80
C ALA A 34 9.10 5.14 -0.37
N ALA A 35 10.34 4.68 -0.16
CA ALA A 35 10.91 4.50 1.19
C ALA A 35 10.79 5.75 2.08
N THR A 36 11.08 6.93 1.53
CA THR A 36 10.98 8.20 2.27
C THR A 36 9.54 8.51 2.69
N ILE A 37 8.59 8.40 1.76
CA ILE A 37 7.19 8.77 2.07
C ILE A 37 6.52 7.76 2.99
N LEU A 38 6.89 6.47 2.90
CA LEU A 38 6.44 5.41 3.80
C LEU A 38 6.87 5.66 5.25
N PHE A 39 8.10 6.17 5.45
CA PHE A 39 8.56 6.55 6.77
C PHE A 39 7.76 7.75 7.33
N HIS A 40 7.43 8.73 6.49
CA HIS A 40 6.65 9.89 6.93
C HIS A 40 5.17 9.54 7.17
N SER A 41 4.59 8.63 6.40
CA SER A 41 3.20 8.20 6.60
C SER A 41 3.01 7.58 8.00
N GLU A 42 3.98 6.79 8.47
CA GLU A 42 4.00 6.27 9.84
C GLU A 42 4.00 7.38 10.90
N LEU A 43 4.84 8.42 10.73
CA LEU A 43 4.90 9.55 11.68
C LEU A 43 3.62 10.39 11.73
N LEU A 44 2.83 10.38 10.66
CA LEU A 44 1.62 11.19 10.49
C LEU A 44 0.33 10.39 10.70
N ASP A 45 0.39 9.12 11.12
CA ASP A 45 -0.76 8.21 11.24
C ASP A 45 -1.57 8.09 9.92
N ILE A 46 -0.84 8.07 8.80
CA ILE A 46 -1.39 7.90 7.45
C ILE A 46 -1.28 6.42 7.08
N LEU A 47 -2.43 5.83 6.73
CA LEU A 47 -2.51 4.44 6.31
C LEU A 47 -1.94 4.29 4.90
N VAL A 48 -1.25 3.18 4.65
CA VAL A 48 -0.68 2.89 3.33
C VAL A 48 -1.41 1.71 2.71
N ALA A 49 -1.85 1.90 1.47
CA ALA A 49 -2.37 0.83 0.63
C ALA A 49 -1.44 0.59 -0.56
N VAL A 50 -1.24 -0.68 -0.91
CA VAL A 50 -0.43 -1.07 -2.06
C VAL A 50 -1.25 -1.89 -3.05
N ASP A 51 -1.22 -1.48 -4.32
CA ASP A 51 -1.68 -2.31 -5.43
C ASP A 51 -0.52 -3.22 -5.88
N PHE A 52 -0.66 -4.50 -5.58
CA PHE A 52 0.30 -5.56 -5.87
C PHE A 52 -0.21 -6.53 -6.94
N ARG A 53 -1.28 -6.17 -7.66
CA ARG A 53 -1.78 -6.97 -8.80
C ARG A 53 -0.71 -7.08 -9.89
N GLY A 54 -0.69 -8.22 -10.58
CA GLY A 54 0.30 -8.54 -11.61
C GLY A 54 1.65 -9.03 -11.10
N ALA A 55 1.85 -9.18 -9.78
CA ALA A 55 3.09 -9.67 -9.20
C ALA A 55 2.89 -10.52 -7.94
N LYS A 56 3.89 -11.36 -7.63
CA LYS A 56 3.94 -12.11 -6.38
C LYS A 56 4.44 -11.21 -5.25
N ILE A 57 3.75 -11.23 -4.12
CA ILE A 57 4.11 -10.45 -2.92
C ILE A 57 5.50 -10.87 -2.46
N SER A 58 6.44 -9.92 -2.53
CA SER A 58 7.81 -10.09 -2.05
C SER A 58 7.94 -9.63 -0.61
N ASP A 59 8.68 -10.36 0.21
CA ASP A 59 8.99 -9.92 1.57
C ASP A 59 9.95 -8.73 1.59
N GLY A 60 9.75 -7.80 2.52
CA GLY A 60 10.56 -6.59 2.61
C GLY A 60 10.19 -5.68 3.78
N LEU A 61 11.08 -4.75 4.12
CA LEU A 61 10.88 -3.81 5.23
C LEU A 61 9.63 -2.94 5.07
N TRP A 62 9.24 -2.65 3.82
CA TRP A 62 8.06 -1.85 3.49
C TRP A 62 6.75 -2.46 4.02
N GLN A 63 6.67 -3.79 4.18
CA GLN A 63 5.45 -4.47 4.64
C GLN A 63 4.97 -3.95 5.99
N ARG A 64 5.88 -3.45 6.83
CA ARG A 64 5.56 -2.91 8.16
C ARG A 64 4.77 -1.61 8.11
N ALA A 65 4.94 -0.81 7.06
CA ALA A 65 4.21 0.44 6.87
C ALA A 65 2.89 0.21 6.11
N VAL A 66 2.66 -0.99 5.56
CA VAL A 66 1.52 -1.29 4.69
C VAL A 66 0.36 -1.86 5.50
N HIS A 67 -0.79 -1.21 5.35
CA HIS A 67 -2.02 -1.51 6.07
C HIS A 67 -3.01 -2.29 5.19
N LEU A 68 -2.99 -2.03 3.88
CA LEU A 68 -3.83 -2.67 2.89
C LEU A 68 -2.99 -3.13 1.70
N ILE A 69 -3.24 -4.34 1.22
CA ILE A 69 -2.71 -4.81 -0.06
C ILE A 69 -3.83 -5.41 -0.90
N LEU A 70 -3.87 -5.02 -2.18
CA LEU A 70 -4.72 -5.63 -3.20
C LEU A 70 -3.80 -6.45 -4.12
N ALA A 71 -4.07 -7.74 -4.27
CA ALA A 71 -3.23 -8.64 -5.06
C ALA A 71 -4.07 -9.66 -5.83
N ASP A 72 -3.40 -10.39 -6.73
CA ASP A 72 -4.03 -11.43 -7.55
C ASP A 72 -3.72 -12.81 -6.97
N SER A 73 -4.74 -13.64 -6.75
CA SER A 73 -4.55 -15.00 -6.22
C SER A 73 -3.72 -15.87 -7.15
N SER A 74 -3.69 -15.60 -8.46
CA SER A 74 -2.89 -16.34 -9.44
C SER A 74 -1.37 -16.27 -9.20
N PHE A 75 -0.89 -15.30 -8.42
CA PHE A 75 0.53 -15.15 -8.08
C PHE A 75 0.87 -15.64 -6.67
N GLU A 76 -0.14 -16.02 -5.87
CA GLU A 76 0.02 -16.48 -4.50
C GLU A 76 -0.39 -17.96 -4.34
N ASN A 77 0.32 -18.67 -3.46
CA ASN A 77 -0.04 -20.05 -3.09
C ASN A 77 -0.78 -20.10 -1.75
N SER A 78 -1.23 -18.96 -1.26
CA SER A 78 -1.74 -18.77 0.09
C SER A 78 -3.00 -17.91 0.04
N ASP A 79 -3.94 -18.19 0.93
CA ASP A 79 -5.13 -17.35 1.11
C ASP A 79 -4.78 -16.03 1.83
N GLU A 80 -5.75 -15.12 1.90
CA GLU A 80 -5.62 -13.82 2.56
C GLU A 80 -5.16 -13.95 4.01
N GLU A 81 -5.68 -14.91 4.78
CA GLU A 81 -5.33 -15.07 6.20
C GLU A 81 -3.88 -15.51 6.38
N GLN A 82 -3.42 -16.45 5.54
CA GLN A 82 -2.04 -16.90 5.51
C GLN A 82 -1.08 -15.76 5.14
N ILE A 83 -1.42 -14.95 4.13
CA ILE A 83 -0.62 -13.79 3.72
C ILE A 83 -0.57 -12.75 4.86
N ARG A 84 -1.69 -12.46 5.51
CA ARG A 84 -1.74 -11.55 6.66
C ARG A 84 -0.82 -12.01 7.78
N LYS A 85 -0.85 -13.31 8.13
CA LYS A 85 0.01 -13.89 9.18
C LYS A 85 1.49 -13.83 8.81
N ARG A 86 1.85 -14.08 7.54
CA ARG A 86 3.24 -14.04 7.07
C ARG A 86 3.80 -12.63 7.02
N THR A 87 3.02 -11.67 6.52
CA THR A 87 3.49 -10.32 6.19
C THR A 87 3.24 -9.30 7.30
N GLY A 88 2.28 -9.56 8.19
CA GLY A 88 1.82 -8.58 9.19
C GLY A 88 0.88 -7.50 8.63
N ILE A 89 0.53 -7.54 7.34
CA ILE A 89 -0.36 -6.56 6.71
C ILE A 89 -1.77 -6.71 7.27
N THR A 90 -2.41 -5.59 7.61
CA THR A 90 -3.69 -5.57 8.33
C THR A 90 -4.83 -6.14 7.50
N LYS A 91 -4.95 -5.72 6.23
CA LYS A 91 -5.98 -6.16 5.29
C LYS A 91 -5.32 -6.62 3.99
N VAL A 92 -5.57 -7.87 3.62
CA VAL A 92 -5.17 -8.44 2.33
C VAL A 92 -6.45 -8.72 1.56
N VAL A 93 -6.49 -8.27 0.31
CA VAL A 93 -7.61 -8.52 -0.62
C VAL A 93 -7.05 -9.24 -1.83
N LEU A 94 -7.53 -10.46 -2.09
CA LEU A 94 -7.23 -11.20 -3.30
C LEU A 94 -8.37 -11.03 -4.32
N ASP A 95 -8.01 -10.84 -5.59
CA ASP A 95 -8.93 -10.79 -6.73
C ASP A 95 -10.04 -9.72 -6.61
N GLY A 96 -9.75 -8.62 -5.92
CA GLY A 96 -10.68 -7.51 -5.74
C GLY A 96 -11.10 -6.88 -7.07
N GLN A 97 -12.41 -6.74 -7.26
CA GLN A 97 -13.01 -6.07 -8.41
C GLN A 97 -13.13 -4.57 -8.10
N GLY A 98 -12.28 -3.73 -8.70
CA GLY A 98 -12.28 -2.27 -8.49
C GLY A 98 -10.88 -1.67 -8.37
N ASP A 99 -10.86 -0.41 -7.93
CA ASP A 99 -9.63 0.34 -7.67
C ASP A 99 -9.18 0.12 -6.23
N LEU A 100 -7.88 0.26 -5.96
CA LEU A 100 -7.30 0.11 -4.62
C LEU A 100 -8.03 0.96 -3.56
N GLN A 101 -8.48 2.16 -3.95
CA GLN A 101 -9.17 3.10 -3.08
C GLN A 101 -10.52 2.55 -2.55
N ASP A 102 -11.18 1.68 -3.29
CA ASP A 102 -12.49 1.10 -2.89
C ASP A 102 -12.37 0.20 -1.64
N TYR A 103 -11.14 -0.22 -1.33
CA TYR A 103 -10.84 -1.11 -0.22
C TYR A 103 -10.29 -0.38 1.02
N CYS A 104 -10.07 0.93 0.93
CA CYS A 104 -9.69 1.80 2.06
C CYS A 104 -10.84 1.94 3.07
N TRP A 105 -10.52 2.21 4.33
CA TRP A 105 -11.48 2.39 5.43
C TRP A 105 -11.20 3.62 6.29
#